data_AF-A0A3M5EPW5-F1
#
_entry.id   AF-A0A3M5EPW5-F1
#
_cell.length_a   1.000
_cell.length_b   1.000
_cell.length_c   1.000
_cell.angle_alpha   90.00
_cell.angle_beta   90.00
_cell.angle_gamma   90.00
#
_symmetry.space_group_name_H-M   'P 1'
#
loop_
_entity.id
_entity.type
_entity.pdbx_description
1 polymer ?
#
loop_
_entity_poly.entity_id
_entity_poly.type
_entity_poly.pdbx_seq_one_letter_code
_entity_poly.pdbx_strand_id
1 'polypeptide(L)'
;MVTDVCVAFPTLSALEEGFDVFVVTDASGTFNPVVRDAAWARMTAAGAQLMNWFSVGCELHRDWRNDIEGFGAILGGHLPAYANLIQSFGTKK
;
A
#
# COMPACT_ATOMS: atom_id res chain seq x y z
N MET A 1 -14.01 -7.23 2.34
CA MET A 1 -14.00 -6.15 1.33
C MET A 1 -13.42 -6.75 0.06
N VAL A 2 -14.14 -6.73 -1.06
CA VAL A 2 -13.67 -7.32 -2.33
C VAL A 2 -13.15 -6.24 -3.28
N THR A 3 -11.96 -6.41 -3.84
CA THR A 3 -11.27 -5.42 -4.69
C THR A 3 -12.10 -5.02 -5.91
N ASP A 4 -12.82 -5.95 -6.53
CA ASP A 4 -13.59 -5.77 -7.76
C ASP A 4 -14.91 -4.99 -7.58
N VAL A 5 -15.37 -4.81 -6.34
CA VAL A 5 -16.61 -4.07 -6.03
C VAL A 5 -16.31 -2.89 -5.12
N CYS A 6 -15.97 -3.15 -3.86
CA CYS A 6 -15.86 -2.13 -2.83
C CYS A 6 -14.68 -1.18 -3.03
N VAL A 7 -13.64 -1.58 -3.78
CA VAL A 7 -12.49 -0.73 -4.10
C VAL A 7 -12.63 -0.15 -5.51
N ALA A 8 -12.98 -0.98 -6.49
CA ALA A 8 -13.09 -0.55 -7.88
C ALA A 8 -14.17 0.51 -8.11
N PHE A 9 -15.35 0.39 -7.48
CA PHE A 9 -16.44 1.34 -7.72
C PHE A 9 -16.12 2.76 -7.23
N PRO A 10 -15.74 2.97 -5.95
CA PRO A 10 -15.37 4.31 -5.50
C PRO A 10 -14.10 4.84 -6.19
N THR A 11 -13.16 3.97 -6.59
CA THR A 11 -11.98 4.39 -7.37
C THR A 11 -12.38 5.05 -8.67
N LEU A 12 -13.30 4.44 -9.42
CA LEU A 12 -13.73 4.97 -10.71
C LEU A 12 -14.55 6.25 -10.57
N SER A 13 -15.42 6.34 -9.56
CA SER A 13 -16.16 7.57 -9.28
C SER A 13 -15.22 8.72 -8.88
N ALA A 14 -14.24 8.46 -8.02
CA ALA A 14 -13.26 9.48 -7.62
C ALA A 14 -12.40 9.95 -8.81
N LEU A 15 -11.99 9.05 -9.70
CA LEU A 15 -11.29 9.42 -10.93
C LEU A 15 -12.15 10.29 -11.86
N GLU A 16 -13.44 9.98 -12.00
CA GLU A 16 -14.39 10.79 -12.78
C GLU A 16 -14.57 12.20 -12.20
N GLU A 17 -14.52 12.33 -10.88
CA GLU A 17 -14.53 13.61 -10.17
C GLU A 17 -13.18 14.36 -10.21
N GLY A 18 -12.15 13.79 -10.83
CA GLY A 18 -10.85 14.42 -11.03
C GLY A 18 -9.87 14.28 -9.86
N PHE A 19 -10.10 13.33 -8.94
CA PHE A 19 -9.14 13.00 -7.88
C PHE A 19 -8.01 12.12 -8.41
N ASP A 20 -6.82 12.29 -7.83
CA ASP A 20 -5.73 11.32 -7.96
C ASP A 20 -6.01 10.12 -7.04
N VAL A 21 -6.13 8.93 -7.62
CA VAL A 21 -6.46 7.71 -6.87
C VAL A 21 -5.29 6.72 -6.85
N PHE A 22 -4.90 6.33 -5.64
CA PHE A 22 -3.85 5.35 -5.36
C PHE A 22 -4.46 4.13 -4.68
N VAL A 23 -4.43 2.97 -5.36
CA VAL A 23 -5.04 1.73 -4.89
C VAL A 23 -3.99 0.86 -4.20
N VAL A 24 -4.20 0.57 -2.90
CA VAL A 24 -3.30 -0.27 -2.10
C VAL A 24 -3.66 -1.74 -2.28
N THR A 25 -2.92 -2.39 -3.18
CA THR A 25 -3.24 -3.71 -3.73
C THR A 25 -3.04 -4.87 -2.76
N ASP A 26 -2.05 -4.77 -1.86
CA ASP A 26 -1.75 -5.78 -0.84
C ASP A 26 -2.53 -5.60 0.46
N ALA A 27 -3.28 -4.49 0.57
CA ALA A 27 -4.25 -4.24 1.64
C ALA A 27 -5.70 -4.51 1.20
N SER A 28 -5.92 -4.98 -0.05
CA SER A 28 -7.25 -5.22 -0.63
C SER A 28 -7.37 -6.63 -1.19
N GLY A 29 -8.29 -7.43 -0.63
CA GLY A 29 -8.50 -8.83 -1.04
C GLY A 29 -9.68 -9.03 -1.99
N THR A 30 -9.69 -10.13 -2.73
CA THR A 30 -10.87 -10.66 -3.47
C THR A 30 -10.78 -12.18 -3.56
N PHE A 31 -11.71 -12.84 -4.25
CA PHE A 31 -11.89 -14.29 -4.25
C PHE A 31 -10.72 -15.07 -4.85
N ASN A 32 -10.12 -14.57 -5.92
CA ASN A 32 -9.04 -15.26 -6.62
C ASN A 32 -8.20 -14.27 -7.47
N PRO A 33 -7.02 -14.68 -7.95
CA PRO A 33 -6.16 -13.82 -8.76
C PRO A 33 -6.80 -13.34 -10.06
N VAL A 34 -7.66 -14.12 -10.72
CA VAL A 34 -8.29 -13.71 -11.98
C VAL A 34 -9.21 -12.50 -11.75
N VAL A 35 -10.03 -12.53 -10.70
CA VAL A 35 -10.91 -11.42 -10.32
C VAL A 35 -10.09 -10.20 -9.90
N ARG A 36 -9.01 -10.43 -9.15
CA ARG A 36 -8.09 -9.36 -8.70
C ARG A 36 -7.46 -8.65 -9.89
N ASP A 37 -6.88 -9.40 -10.81
CA ASP A 37 -6.13 -8.87 -11.95
C ASP A 37 -7.08 -8.16 -12.93
N ALA A 38 -8.31 -8.65 -13.11
CA ALA A 38 -9.34 -7.97 -13.88
C ALA A 38 -9.73 -6.61 -13.26
N ALA A 39 -9.91 -6.55 -11.94
CA ALA A 39 -10.19 -5.30 -11.24
C ALA A 39 -9.03 -4.30 -11.34
N TRP A 40 -7.80 -4.77 -11.15
CA TRP A 40 -6.58 -3.96 -11.30
C TRP A 40 -6.44 -3.40 -12.70
N ALA A 41 -6.63 -4.22 -13.73
CA ALA A 41 -6.59 -3.77 -15.12
C ALA A 41 -7.63 -2.69 -15.40
N ARG A 42 -8.87 -2.86 -14.91
CA ARG A 42 -9.95 -1.87 -15.07
C ARG A 42 -9.61 -0.53 -14.40
N MET A 43 -9.16 -0.55 -13.14
CA MET A 43 -8.82 0.68 -12.41
C MET A 43 -7.61 1.39 -13.02
N THR A 44 -6.59 0.64 -13.43
CA THR A 44 -5.38 1.19 -14.07
C THR A 44 -5.72 1.84 -15.41
N ALA A 45 -6.56 1.19 -16.22
CA ALA A 45 -7.00 1.75 -17.51
C ALA A 45 -7.80 3.06 -17.35
N ALA A 46 -8.44 3.27 -16.19
CA ALA A 46 -9.12 4.51 -15.86
C ALA A 46 -8.19 5.59 -15.26
N GLY A 47 -6.93 5.27 -14.98
CA GLY A 47 -5.93 6.22 -14.46
C GLY A 47 -5.53 6.02 -13.00
N ALA A 48 -6.03 5.00 -12.31
CA ALA A 48 -5.58 4.73 -10.94
C ALA A 48 -4.12 4.24 -10.89
N GLN A 49 -3.38 4.67 -9.88
CA GLN A 49 -2.03 4.14 -9.60
C GLN A 49 -2.12 2.95 -8.66
N LEU A 50 -1.53 1.82 -9.04
CA LEU A 50 -1.47 0.64 -8.18
C LEU A 50 -0.22 0.69 -7.31
N MET A 51 -0.40 0.56 -6.00
CA MET A 51 0.67 0.61 -5.01
C MET A 51 0.55 -0.54 -4.01
N ASN A 52 1.59 -0.70 -3.18
CA ASN A 52 1.55 -1.51 -1.96
C ASN A 52 1.65 -0.59 -0.73
N TRP A 53 1.27 -1.08 0.46
CA TRP A 53 1.22 -0.23 1.66
C TRP A 53 2.60 0.32 2.03
N PHE A 54 3.68 -0.44 1.79
CA PHE A 54 5.04 -0.02 2.09
C PHE A 54 5.48 1.17 1.24
N SER A 55 5.24 1.12 -0.07
CA SER A 55 5.48 2.23 -1.00
C SER A 55 4.68 3.48 -0.60
N VAL A 56 3.40 3.32 -0.23
CA VAL A 56 2.59 4.44 0.29
C VAL A 56 3.23 5.05 1.53
N GLY A 57 3.65 4.23 2.49
CA GLY A 57 4.36 4.69 3.69
C GLY A 57 5.64 5.47 3.34
N CYS A 58 6.46 4.95 2.42
CA CYS A 58 7.68 5.61 1.97
C CYS A 58 7.41 6.94 1.24
N GLU A 59 6.40 7.00 0.37
CA GLU A 59 6.08 8.21 -0.38
C GLU A 59 5.47 9.31 0.50
N LEU A 60 4.72 8.94 1.54
CA LEU A 60 4.23 9.91 2.52
C LEU A 60 5.36 10.38 3.45
N HIS A 61 6.23 9.46 3.89
CA HIS A 61 7.30 9.80 4.82
C HIS A 61 8.43 10.62 4.17
N ARG A 62 8.71 10.39 2.88
CA ARG A 62 9.72 11.05 2.01
C ARG A 62 11.18 10.90 2.42
N ASP A 63 11.49 11.11 3.70
CA ASP A 63 12.84 11.12 4.24
C ASP A 63 12.83 10.54 5.66
N TRP A 64 13.67 9.55 5.91
CA TRP A 64 13.87 8.94 7.22
C TRP A 64 14.14 9.94 8.34
N ARG A 65 14.83 11.03 8.03
CA ARG A 65 15.20 12.05 9.01
C ARG A 65 14.00 12.80 9.59
N ASN A 66 12.84 12.70 8.94
CA ASN A 66 11.61 13.33 9.43
C ASN A 66 11.12 12.69 10.73
N ASP A 67 11.22 11.36 10.85
CA ASP A 67 10.93 10.62 12.08
C ASP A 67 11.45 9.16 11.97
N ILE A 68 12.72 8.97 12.33
CA ILE A 68 13.38 7.66 12.22
C ILE A 68 12.72 6.63 13.13
N GLU A 69 12.39 7.01 14.36
CA GLU A 69 11.84 6.10 15.37
C GLU A 69 10.40 5.72 15.05
N GLY A 70 9.56 6.70 14.67
CA GLY A 70 8.17 6.44 14.33
C GLY A 70 8.01 5.61 13.07
N PHE A 71 8.70 5.94 11.97
CA PHE A 71 8.62 5.13 10.75
C PHE A 71 9.27 3.76 10.94
N GLY A 72 10.40 3.69 11.65
CA GLY A 72 11.03 2.42 12.04
C GLY A 72 10.11 1.53 12.87
N ALA A 73 9.32 2.09 13.78
CA ALA A 73 8.34 1.35 14.58
C ALA A 73 7.19 0.80 13.73
N ILE A 74 6.69 1.57 12.75
CA ILE A 74 5.65 1.10 11.81
C ILE A 74 6.18 -0.11 11.03
N LEU A 75 7.38 -0.02 10.46
CA LEU A 75 7.98 -1.13 9.71
C LEU A 75 8.26 -2.33 10.60
N GLY A 76 8.84 -2.14 11.79
CA GLY A 76 9.09 -3.20 12.74
C GLY A 76 7.81 -3.91 13.20
N GLY A 77 6.70 -3.18 13.34
CA GLY A 77 5.41 -3.75 13.74
C GLY A 77 4.70 -4.58 12.66
N HIS A 78 4.96 -4.30 11.38
CA HIS A 78 4.21 -4.87 10.25
C HIS A 78 5.06 -5.69 9.27
N LEU A 79 6.39 -5.62 9.36
CA LEU A 79 7.34 -6.40 8.56
C LEU A 79 8.28 -7.19 9.48
N PRO A 80 8.01 -8.48 9.73
CA PRO A 80 8.84 -9.30 10.62
C PRO A 80 10.33 -9.34 10.22
N ALA A 81 10.62 -9.30 8.91
CA ALA A 81 11.98 -9.21 8.41
C ALA A 81 12.68 -7.92 8.87
N TYR A 82 11.95 -6.80 8.89
CA TYR A 82 12.48 -5.51 9.34
C TYR A 82 12.68 -5.48 10.86
N ALA A 83 11.75 -6.07 11.61
CA ALA A 83 11.88 -6.25 13.05
C ALA A 83 13.16 -7.02 13.42
N ASN A 84 13.41 -8.14 12.72
CA ASN A 84 14.59 -8.97 12.94
C ASN A 84 15.90 -8.20 12.69
N LEU A 85 15.92 -7.34 11.65
CA LEU A 85 17.08 -6.50 11.34
C LEU A 85 17.32 -5.45 12.44
N ILE A 86 16.28 -4.75 12.90
CA ILE A 86 16.37 -3.78 14.00
C ILE A 86 16.89 -4.47 15.27
N GLN A 87 16.32 -5.62 15.62
CA GLN A 87 16.73 -6.38 16.80
C GLN A 87 18.20 -6.80 16.71
N SER A 88 18.61 -7.40 15.58
CA SER A 88 19.99 -7.86 15.39
C SER A 88 21.01 -6.72 15.35
N PHE A 89 20.64 -5.55 14.84
CA PHE A 89 21.50 -4.37 14.88
C PHE A 89 21.59 -3.79 16.30
N GLY A 90 20.46 -3.74 17.01
CA GLY A 90 20.39 -3.23 18.39
C GLY A 90 21.20 -4.04 19.38
N THR A 91 21.33 -5.36 19.20
CA THR A 91 22.15 -6.22 20.07
C THR A 91 23.66 -6.11 19.84
N LYS A 92 24.09 -5.44 18.75
CA LYS A 92 25.52 -5.17 18.46
C LYS A 92 26.03 -3.84 19.04
N LYS A 93 25.13 -2.98 19.52
CA LYS A 93 25.48 -1.76 20.26
C LYS A 93 25.63 -2.09 21.74
#